data_AF-A0AA88JZ12-F1
#
_entry.id   AF-A0AA88JZ12-F1
#
_cell.length_a   1.000
_cell.length_b   1.000
_cell.length_c   1.000
_cell.angle_alpha   90.00
_cell.angle_beta   90.00
_cell.angle_gamma   90.00
#
_symmetry.space_group_name_H-M   'P 1'
#
loop_
_entity.id
_entity.type
_entity.pdbx_description
1 polymer ?
#
loop_
_entity_poly.entity_id
_entity_poly.type
_entity_poly.pdbx_seq_one_letter_code
_entity_poly.pdbx_strand_id
1 'polypeptide(L)'
;MYNGPGGGLYNGPGGGLYNGPGGGLYNGPGGGLYNGPGGGLYNGPGGGLYNGPCNNPYHSNWPPPHMLLKYLEDTNMTSIVRLLKSVGYFN
;
A
#
# COMPACT_ATOMS: atom_id res chain seq x y z
N MET A 1 14.28 -16.50 14.52
CA MET A 1 14.69 -15.09 14.36
C MET A 1 16.12 -15.10 13.82
N TYR A 2 16.41 -14.43 12.71
CA TYR A 2 17.70 -14.55 12.00
C TYR A 2 18.72 -13.53 12.52
N ASN A 3 19.89 -14.03 12.96
CA ASN A 3 20.97 -13.23 13.55
C ASN A 3 22.14 -12.96 12.56
N GLY A 4 22.01 -13.38 11.29
CA GLY A 4 23.02 -13.13 10.26
C GLY A 4 22.83 -11.78 9.54
N PRO A 5 23.75 -11.39 8.64
CA PRO A 5 23.70 -10.13 7.90
C PRO A 5 22.33 -9.87 7.24
N GLY A 6 21.79 -8.66 7.41
CA GLY A 6 20.44 -8.28 6.95
C GLY A 6 19.28 -8.77 7.84
N GLY A 7 19.59 -9.50 8.93
CA GLY A 7 18.62 -9.93 9.93
C GLY A 7 18.17 -8.81 10.86
N GLY A 8 16.92 -8.90 11.32
CA GLY A 8 16.36 -7.94 12.28
C GLY A 8 17.07 -7.90 13.62
N LEU A 9 17.74 -8.98 14.04
CA LEU A 9 18.56 -9.07 15.26
C LEU A 9 20.06 -8.88 15.00
N TYR A 10 20.47 -8.62 13.77
CA TYR A 10 21.87 -8.40 13.45
C TYR A 10 22.32 -7.03 13.94
N ASN A 11 23.43 -7.02 14.69
CA ASN A 11 24.02 -5.81 15.26
C ASN A 11 25.16 -5.22 14.40
N GLY A 12 25.45 -5.80 13.23
CA GLY A 12 26.45 -5.28 12.29
C GLY A 12 25.82 -4.43 11.18
N PRO A 13 26.64 -3.81 10.31
CA PRO A 13 26.16 -2.94 9.23
C PRO A 13 25.02 -3.55 8.41
N GLY A 14 23.95 -2.78 8.19
CA GLY A 14 22.73 -3.22 7.50
C GLY A 14 21.78 -4.11 8.33
N GLY A 15 22.08 -4.33 9.62
CA GLY A 15 21.22 -5.06 10.54
C GLY A 15 20.16 -4.19 11.22
N GLY A 16 19.05 -4.83 11.64
CA GLY A 16 17.95 -4.14 12.31
C GLY A 16 18.32 -3.53 13.67
N LEU A 17 19.26 -4.15 14.41
CA LEU A 17 19.75 -3.65 15.69
C LEU A 17 21.03 -2.81 15.57
N TYR A 18 21.49 -2.54 14.36
CA TYR A 18 22.67 -1.71 14.15
C TYR A 18 22.35 -0.25 14.45
N ASN A 19 23.19 0.37 15.28
CA ASN A 19 23.07 1.78 15.70
C ASN A 19 23.94 2.73 14.87
N GLY A 20 24.72 2.22 13.90
CA GLY A 20 25.53 3.05 12.99
C GLY A 20 24.78 3.40 11.71
N PRO A 21 25.38 4.21 10.82
CA PRO A 21 24.76 4.66 9.58
C PRO A 21 24.14 3.51 8.76
N GLY A 22 22.89 3.68 8.32
CA GLY A 22 22.13 2.67 7.57
C GLY A 22 21.55 1.51 8.41
N GLY A 23 21.66 1.58 9.73
CA GLY A 23 21.05 0.62 10.65
C GLY A 23 19.62 0.95 11.05
N GLY A 24 18.87 -0.07 11.46
CA GLY A 24 17.47 0.09 11.89
C GLY A 24 17.31 0.94 13.15
N LEU A 25 18.27 0.90 14.08
CA LEU A 25 18.26 1.70 15.32
C LEU A 25 19.01 3.04 15.19
N TYR A 26 19.54 3.36 14.01
CA TYR A 26 20.21 4.62 13.79
C TYR A 26 19.22 5.79 13.85
N ASN A 27 19.53 6.78 14.68
CA ASN A 27 18.72 8.00 14.86
C ASN A 27 19.19 9.17 13.98
N GLY A 28 20.28 9.00 13.24
CA GLY A 28 20.76 9.99 12.27
C GLY A 28 20.14 9.79 10.89
N PRO A 29 20.44 10.68 9.93
CA PRO A 29 19.88 10.64 8.58
C PRO A 29 20.01 9.28 7.90
N GLY A 30 18.92 8.78 7.31
CA GLY A 30 18.87 7.46 6.65
C GLY A 30 18.74 6.27 7.60
N GLY A 31 18.55 6.52 8.90
CA GLY A 31 18.27 5.50 9.91
C GLY A 31 16.78 5.21 10.09
N GLY A 32 16.47 4.01 10.57
CA GLY A 32 15.09 3.59 10.84
C GLY A 32 14.40 4.40 11.94
N LEU A 33 15.14 4.88 12.94
CA LEU A 33 14.62 5.70 14.05
C LEU A 33 14.71 7.21 13.80
N TYR A 34 15.20 7.63 12.64
CA TYR A 34 15.27 9.05 12.31
C TYR A 34 13.85 9.62 12.13
N ASN A 35 13.56 10.70 12.86
CA ASN A 35 12.27 11.40 12.81
C ASN A 35 12.27 12.55 11.79
N GLY A 36 13.41 12.84 11.16
CA GLY A 36 13.51 13.81 10.08
C GLY A 36 13.22 13.19 8.70
N PRO A 37 13.12 14.01 7.65
CA PRO A 37 12.80 13.56 6.29
C PRO A 37 13.64 12.36 5.81
N GLY A 38 13.00 11.37 5.19
CA GLY A 38 13.65 10.14 4.72
C GLY A 38 13.98 9.13 5.83
N GLY A 39 13.61 9.43 7.07
CA GLY A 39 13.68 8.51 8.19
C GLY A 39 12.44 7.62 8.29
N GLY A 40 12.63 6.44 8.88
CA GLY A 40 11.54 5.48 9.11
C GLY A 40 10.44 6.03 10.03
N LEU A 41 10.78 6.91 10.97
CA LEU A 41 9.83 7.53 11.91
C LEU A 41 9.32 8.91 11.46
N TYR A 42 9.65 9.34 10.25
CA TYR A 42 9.14 10.60 9.73
C TYR A 42 7.64 10.51 9.45
N ASN A 43 6.86 11.44 10.00
CA ASN A 43 5.40 11.50 9.86
C ASN A 43 4.93 12.39 8.69
N GLY A 44 5.85 13.03 7.96
CA GLY A 44 5.55 13.82 6.75
C GLY A 44 5.67 12.99 5.46
N PRO A 45 5.24 13.53 4.30
CA PRO A 45 5.19 12.82 3.02
C PRO A 45 6.45 12.00 2.72
N GLY A 46 6.27 10.73 2.34
CA GLY A 46 7.39 9.81 2.03
C GLY A 46 8.14 9.25 3.23
N GLY A 47 7.75 9.62 4.45
CA GLY A 47 8.20 8.94 5.66
C GLY A 47 7.48 7.61 5.86
N GLY A 48 8.13 6.70 6.59
CA GLY A 48 7.54 5.41 6.96
C GLY A 48 6.30 5.56 7.85
N LEU A 49 6.13 6.71 8.50
CA LEU A 49 4.96 7.05 9.29
C LEU A 49 4.09 8.13 8.64
N TYR A 50 4.25 8.38 7.34
CA TYR A 50 3.39 9.35 6.65
C TYR A 50 1.95 8.87 6.58
N ASN A 51 1.03 9.70 7.07
CA ASN A 51 -0.39 9.37 7.15
C ASN A 51 -1.29 10.30 6.29
N GLY A 52 -0.75 10.98 5.27
CA GLY A 52 -1.51 11.96 4.49
C GLY A 52 -2.08 11.43 3.15
N PRO A 53 -3.38 11.61 2.88
CA PRO A 53 -4.10 10.95 1.79
C PRO A 53 -3.81 11.52 0.40
N CYS A 54 -4.09 10.69 -0.63
CA CYS A 54 -4.01 11.12 -2.02
C CYS A 54 -5.24 11.96 -2.40
N ASN A 55 -5.02 13.21 -2.84
CA ASN A 55 -6.09 14.12 -3.30
C ASN A 55 -6.74 13.68 -4.64
N ASN A 56 -6.18 12.68 -5.31
CA ASN A 56 -6.70 12.12 -6.55
C ASN A 56 -6.41 10.60 -6.57
N PRO A 57 -7.20 9.82 -5.82
CA PRO A 57 -6.95 8.39 -5.67
C PRO A 57 -7.15 7.64 -7.00
N TYR A 58 -6.77 6.36 -7.03
CA TYR A 58 -7.10 5.49 -8.17
C TYR A 58 -8.59 5.57 -8.48
N HIS A 59 -8.92 5.96 -9.70
CA HIS A 59 -10.29 5.97 -10.21
C HIS A 59 -10.45 4.81 -11.19
N SER A 60 -11.38 3.90 -10.89
CA SER A 60 -11.68 2.77 -11.75
C SER A 60 -12.25 3.26 -13.08
N ASN A 61 -11.81 2.66 -14.20
CA ASN A 61 -12.43 2.85 -15.51
C ASN A 61 -13.72 2.02 -15.68
N TRP A 62 -14.13 1.30 -14.64
CA TRP A 62 -15.36 0.54 -14.64
C TRP A 62 -16.56 1.49 -14.68
N PRO A 63 -17.49 1.30 -15.64
CA PRO A 63 -18.67 2.15 -15.73
C PRO A 63 -19.55 2.02 -14.47
N PRO A 64 -20.38 3.04 -14.17
CA PRO A 64 -21.38 2.90 -13.14
C PRO A 64 -22.20 1.63 -13.34
N PRO A 65 -22.39 0.80 -12.30
CA PRO A 65 -22.98 -0.54 -12.43
C PRO A 65 -24.34 -0.53 -13.16
N HIS A 66 -25.21 0.42 -12.87
CA HIS A 66 -26.52 0.55 -13.52
C HIS A 66 -26.43 0.82 -15.04
N MET A 67 -25.43 1.61 -15.48
CA MET A 67 -25.20 1.88 -16.90
C MET A 67 -24.72 0.63 -17.62
N LEU A 68 -23.84 -0.14 -16.98
CA LEU A 68 -23.38 -1.41 -17.51
C LEU A 68 -24.53 -2.40 -17.68
N LEU A 69 -25.40 -2.56 -16.68
CA LEU A 69 -26.56 -3.46 -16.78
C LEU A 69 -27.50 -3.05 -17.90
N LYS A 70 -27.82 -1.76 -17.99
CA LYS A 70 -28.67 -1.25 -19.08
C LYS A 70 -28.08 -1.61 -20.44
N TYR A 71 -26.79 -1.35 -20.64
CA TYR A 71 -26.10 -1.69 -21.88
C TYR A 71 -26.15 -3.20 -22.17
N LEU A 72 -25.94 -4.05 -21.16
CA LEU A 72 -25.99 -5.50 -21.32
C LEU A 72 -27.41 -6.02 -21.60
N GLU A 73 -28.45 -5.40 -21.03
CA GLU A 73 -29.85 -5.70 -21.31
C GLU A 73 -30.23 -5.26 -22.74
N ASP A 74 -29.84 -4.05 -23.14
CA ASP A 74 -30.05 -3.48 -24.49
C ASP A 74 -29.34 -4.31 -25.57
N THR A 75 -28.17 -4.88 -25.26
CA THR A 75 -27.41 -5.76 -26.17
C THR A 75 -27.80 -7.24 -26.04
N ASN A 76 -28.87 -7.55 -25.30
CA ASN A 76 -29.43 -8.90 -25.11
C ASN A 76 -28.44 -9.92 -24.51
N MET A 77 -27.44 -9.44 -23.74
CA MET A 77 -26.46 -10.26 -23.03
C MET A 77 -27.04 -10.80 -21.71
N THR A 78 -28.20 -11.44 -21.80
CA THR A 78 -29.01 -11.89 -20.66
C THR A 78 -28.32 -12.92 -19.77
N SER A 79 -27.41 -13.74 -20.32
CA SER A 79 -26.58 -14.68 -19.55
C SER A 79 -25.61 -13.95 -18.61
N ILE A 80 -24.96 -12.89 -19.11
CA ILE A 80 -24.05 -12.06 -18.34
C ILE A 80 -24.83 -11.32 -17.26
N VAL A 81 -25.96 -10.70 -17.61
CA VAL A 81 -26.83 -10.02 -16.64
C VAL A 81 -27.29 -10.96 -15.53
N ARG A 82 -27.68 -12.20 -15.87
CA ARG A 82 -28.09 -13.21 -14.88
C ARG A 82 -26.93 -13.61 -13.97
N LEU A 83 -25.74 -13.84 -14.53
CA LEU A 83 -24.53 -14.15 -13.77
C LEU A 83 -24.22 -13.01 -12.78
N LEU A 84 -24.16 -11.79 -13.30
CA LEU A 84 -23.91 -10.56 -12.57
C LEU A 84 -24.91 -10.34 -11.42
N LYS A 85 -26.20 -10.57 -11.65
CA LYS A 85 -27.24 -10.55 -10.61
C LYS A 85 -27.04 -11.69 -9.60
N SER A 86 -26.63 -12.89 -10.04
CA SER A 86 -26.43 -14.05 -9.16
C SER A 86 -25.25 -13.91 -8.20
N VAL A 87 -24.17 -13.24 -8.61
CA VAL A 87 -22.98 -13.02 -7.75
C VAL A 87 -23.12 -11.78 -6.86
N GLY A 88 -24.31 -11.16 -6.83
CA GLY A 88 -24.60 -10.02 -5.96
C GLY A 88 -23.84 -8.75 -6.32
N TYR A 89 -23.34 -8.63 -7.56
CA TYR A 89 -22.56 -7.46 -8.00
C TYR A 89 -23.38 -6.14 -7.95
N PHE A 90 -24.71 -6.23 -7.85
CA PHE A 90 -25.62 -5.08 -7.89
C PHE A 90 -26.63 -5.05 -6.72
N ASN A 91 -26.40 -5.82 -5.65
CA ASN A 91 -27.19 -5.72 -4.40
C ASN A 91 -26.69 -4.55 -3.53
#